data_AF-A0A7W3JV06-F1
#
_entry.id   AF-A0A7W3JV06-F1
#
_cell.length_a   1.000
_cell.length_b   1.000
_cell.length_c   1.000
_cell.angle_alpha   90.00
_cell.angle_beta   90.00
_cell.angle_gamma   90.00
#
_symmetry.space_group_name_H-M   'P 1'
#
loop_
_entity.id
_entity.type
_entity.pdbx_description
1 polymer ?
#
loop_
_entity_poly.entity_id
_entity_poly.type
_entity_poly.pdbx_seq_one_letter_code
_entity_poly.pdbx_strand_id
1 'polypeptide(L)'
;MTLLSLGLLTGASAQGLDGPTAASNAEQTLTFTSTLTAVGHAGRGETTLPIPAGLTPLLLTGQITGVSTGSGTVTVAVGSVATSVSLRSGGAISLVLTPDMVINSSITVTLTNDINPNVGETCSADSTSIATFADISVLTTGSEDAPSTVAGFFAPSVTSITVVSADVANPLVNEAVLAAVGSLSSRFDRNTMISASTLPEFVPKIGAGARTVMIEANNEKTVHADISSQFPATMTLSGPAKDLPLAAAALGSTRLGLAGSNAVTDLIQTGNAATQLSFSLADLGAAQPVLAGIGRMTYSTTLSQSRFGGPMRAHSVHLEGGTTPTPTGGIVNVSVLWNDQIVNSQIIANSDKWIVDLTIDSTLVKRDNTLEVRLDALPPGDFCDATAFPAELDINGAASIVTGFPGQSLTPGFERFPQTLGTRLPVTFGTGVVTPAMLEQAAQLVSALQQASVPQLSVTLVDFSTFINASYPGVVVGATPADSEALASPLRFAPWRSVDSSGTAFSVTVEGPFAALEAFTTRGRDLLMLGATDATTSTGSLETRLANAANAAPFGFFVLTGDLLVAEPGQPDLALNTSSLVPQDQVTSGVPIPIWIYIAAGVLILVIVFRLIALRKRKQRIKSGIAS
;
A
#
# COMPACT_ATOMS: atom_id res chain seq x y z
N MET A 1 -61.20 -40.36 36.55
CA MET A 1 -60.94 -38.90 36.51
C MET A 1 -59.93 -38.61 37.61
N THR A 2 -58.87 -37.86 37.31
CA THR A 2 -57.64 -37.59 38.10
C THR A 2 -56.46 -38.58 37.93
N LEU A 3 -55.52 -38.15 37.05
CA LEU A 3 -54.04 -38.13 37.11
C LEU A 3 -53.18 -39.38 37.40
N LEU A 4 -52.33 -39.74 36.43
CA LEU A 4 -50.94 -40.27 36.52
C LEU A 4 -50.31 -40.15 35.10
N SER A 5 -49.39 -39.22 34.81
CA SER A 5 -47.91 -39.22 34.97
C SER A 5 -47.11 -39.92 33.85
N LEU A 6 -45.87 -39.43 33.63
CA LEU A 6 -44.82 -39.78 32.63
C LEU A 6 -44.95 -39.01 31.29
N GLY A 7 -43.91 -38.40 30.72
CA GLY A 7 -42.49 -38.31 31.03
C GLY A 7 -41.82 -37.84 29.73
N LEU A 8 -41.30 -36.61 29.70
CA LEU A 8 -40.75 -35.97 28.50
C LEU A 8 -39.23 -35.92 28.61
N LEU A 9 -38.53 -36.66 27.74
CA LEU A 9 -37.12 -36.42 27.42
C LEU A 9 -36.79 -36.94 26.02
N THR A 10 -35.93 -36.15 25.37
CA THR A 10 -35.03 -36.42 24.22
C THR A 10 -35.47 -36.05 22.80
N GLY A 11 -34.58 -35.28 22.15
CA GLY A 11 -34.38 -35.32 20.70
C GLY A 11 -34.54 -34.00 19.95
N ALA A 12 -33.78 -32.94 20.26
CA ALA A 12 -33.59 -31.84 19.31
C ALA A 12 -32.49 -32.22 18.31
N SER A 13 -32.90 -32.62 17.11
CA SER A 13 -32.05 -32.90 15.96
C SER A 13 -31.43 -31.62 15.40
N ALA A 14 -30.12 -31.63 15.19
CA ALA A 14 -29.36 -30.62 14.48
C ALA A 14 -29.89 -30.48 13.04
N GLN A 15 -30.25 -29.27 12.64
CA GLN A 15 -30.55 -28.96 11.24
C GLN A 15 -29.24 -28.79 10.49
N GLY A 16 -29.04 -29.63 9.47
CA GLY A 16 -27.94 -29.54 8.53
C GLY A 16 -28.05 -28.28 7.68
N LEU A 17 -26.91 -27.61 7.52
CA LEU A 17 -26.69 -26.56 6.53
C LEU A 17 -26.50 -27.23 5.15
N ASP A 18 -27.60 -27.59 4.50
CA ASP A 18 -27.58 -27.88 3.05
C ASP A 18 -27.46 -26.53 2.32
N GLY A 19 -26.23 -26.16 1.95
CA GLY A 19 -25.96 -25.02 1.08
C GLY A 19 -26.45 -25.27 -0.35
N PRO A 20 -26.80 -24.23 -1.13
CA PRO A 20 -27.23 -24.39 -2.51
C PRO A 20 -26.09 -24.94 -3.38
N THR A 21 -26.32 -26.06 -4.05
CA THR A 21 -25.46 -26.57 -5.14
C THR A 21 -25.46 -25.57 -6.30
N ALA A 22 -24.30 -24.95 -6.57
CA ALA A 22 -24.11 -24.04 -7.69
C ALA A 22 -24.31 -24.75 -9.04
N ALA A 23 -24.98 -24.06 -9.99
CA ALA A 23 -25.24 -24.57 -11.32
C ALA A 23 -23.92 -24.81 -12.10
N SER A 24 -23.75 -26.01 -12.64
CA SER A 24 -22.47 -26.54 -13.13
C SER A 24 -21.99 -26.01 -14.51
N ASN A 25 -22.52 -24.90 -15.02
CA ASN A 25 -22.16 -24.35 -16.34
C ASN A 25 -22.35 -22.82 -16.43
N ALA A 26 -22.17 -22.10 -15.32
CA ALA A 26 -22.26 -20.64 -15.37
C ALA A 26 -21.05 -20.07 -16.13
N GLU A 27 -21.31 -19.19 -17.10
CA GLU A 27 -20.28 -18.32 -17.65
C GLU A 27 -19.82 -17.34 -16.56
N GLN A 28 -18.51 -17.14 -16.45
CA GLN A 28 -17.91 -16.23 -15.49
C GLN A 28 -16.82 -15.42 -16.18
N THR A 29 -16.79 -14.12 -15.93
CA THR A 29 -15.73 -13.24 -16.45
C THR A 29 -14.66 -13.05 -15.38
N LEU A 30 -13.43 -13.44 -15.70
CA LEU A 30 -12.24 -13.10 -14.93
C LEU A 30 -11.70 -11.76 -15.43
N THR A 31 -11.60 -10.76 -14.57
CA THR A 31 -11.05 -9.46 -14.93
C THR A 31 -9.62 -9.34 -14.42
N PHE A 32 -8.73 -8.84 -15.27
CA PHE A 32 -7.34 -8.60 -14.95
C PHE A 32 -7.04 -7.12 -15.13
N THR A 33 -6.35 -6.58 -14.15
CA THR A 33 -5.85 -5.21 -14.09
C THR A 33 -4.46 -5.06 -14.68
N SER A 34 -3.82 -6.18 -15.04
CA SER A 34 -2.54 -6.19 -15.75
C SER A 34 -2.69 -5.43 -17.06
N THR A 35 -1.76 -4.53 -17.32
CA THR A 35 -1.62 -3.92 -18.64
C THR A 35 -0.39 -4.51 -19.34
N LEU A 36 -0.47 -4.54 -20.65
CA LEU A 36 0.60 -4.96 -21.54
C LEU A 36 1.00 -3.73 -22.35
N THR A 37 2.25 -3.32 -22.28
CA THR A 37 2.72 -2.16 -23.04
C THR A 37 3.82 -2.59 -23.99
N ALA A 38 3.69 -2.19 -25.25
CA ALA A 38 4.70 -2.34 -26.28
C ALA A 38 5.13 -0.95 -26.74
N VAL A 39 6.44 -0.70 -26.75
CA VAL A 39 7.02 0.61 -27.08
C VAL A 39 7.89 0.49 -28.33
N GLY A 40 7.76 1.47 -29.22
CA GLY A 40 8.54 1.57 -30.44
C GLY A 40 8.07 0.65 -31.57
N HIS A 41 8.92 0.59 -32.60
CA HIS A 41 8.65 0.00 -33.91
C HIS A 41 8.30 -1.49 -33.91
N ALA A 42 9.05 -2.28 -33.14
CA ALA A 42 8.88 -3.73 -32.99
C ALA A 42 8.74 -4.12 -31.51
N GLY A 43 8.17 -3.22 -30.71
CA GLY A 43 7.99 -3.43 -29.28
C GLY A 43 7.19 -4.69 -29.01
N ARG A 44 7.66 -5.54 -28.09
CA ARG A 44 6.93 -6.73 -27.65
C ARG A 44 6.78 -6.70 -26.13
N GLY A 45 5.55 -6.87 -25.67
CA GLY A 45 5.21 -7.12 -24.27
C GLY A 45 4.63 -8.52 -24.11
N GLU A 46 4.81 -9.13 -22.94
CA GLU A 46 4.24 -10.42 -22.60
C GLU A 46 3.75 -10.42 -21.15
N THR A 47 2.60 -11.04 -20.90
CA THR A 47 2.02 -11.21 -19.57
C THR A 47 1.35 -12.56 -19.48
N THR A 48 1.24 -13.09 -18.28
CA THR A 48 0.55 -14.35 -18.01
C THR A 48 -0.71 -14.08 -17.20
N LEU A 49 -1.85 -14.55 -17.70
CA LEU A 49 -3.15 -14.46 -17.04
C LEU A 49 -3.44 -15.79 -16.33
N PRO A 50 -3.47 -15.83 -15.00
CA PRO A 50 -3.73 -17.07 -14.28
C PRO A 50 -5.21 -17.49 -14.42
N ILE A 51 -5.43 -18.77 -14.74
CA ILE A 51 -6.75 -19.38 -14.87
C ILE A 51 -6.91 -20.42 -13.76
N PRO A 52 -7.86 -20.21 -12.82
CA PRO A 52 -8.17 -21.19 -11.78
C PRO A 52 -8.45 -22.59 -12.34
N ALA A 53 -8.02 -23.63 -11.62
CA ALA A 53 -8.39 -25.00 -11.96
C ALA A 53 -9.92 -25.17 -11.96
N GLY A 54 -10.46 -26.01 -12.84
CA GLY A 54 -11.90 -26.20 -13.04
C GLY A 54 -12.57 -25.19 -13.99
N LEU A 55 -11.89 -24.08 -14.32
CA LEU A 55 -12.37 -23.13 -15.32
C LEU A 55 -11.76 -23.38 -16.69
N THR A 56 -12.59 -23.23 -17.73
CA THR A 56 -12.17 -23.32 -19.14
C THR A 56 -12.32 -21.96 -19.81
N PRO A 57 -11.26 -21.36 -20.38
CA PRO A 57 -11.36 -20.08 -21.06
C PRO A 57 -12.07 -20.19 -22.40
N LEU A 58 -12.84 -19.17 -22.76
CA LEU A 58 -13.59 -19.07 -24.01
C LEU A 58 -13.22 -17.83 -24.83
N LEU A 59 -13.07 -16.68 -24.19
CA LEU A 59 -12.89 -15.41 -24.88
C LEU A 59 -11.99 -14.48 -24.08
N LEU A 60 -10.89 -14.03 -24.66
CA LEU A 60 -10.11 -12.90 -24.16
C LEU A 60 -10.62 -11.62 -24.80
N THR A 61 -10.94 -10.62 -23.99
CA THR A 61 -11.30 -9.28 -24.44
C THR A 61 -10.43 -8.23 -23.74
N GLY A 62 -10.35 -7.04 -24.33
CA GLY A 62 -9.71 -5.88 -23.73
C GLY A 62 -9.64 -4.71 -24.72
N GLN A 63 -8.94 -3.65 -24.35
CA GLN A 63 -8.82 -2.43 -25.14
C GLN A 63 -7.36 -2.11 -25.45
N ILE A 64 -7.08 -1.82 -26.71
CA ILE A 64 -5.80 -1.25 -27.13
C ILE A 64 -5.96 0.26 -27.20
N THR A 65 -5.12 0.96 -26.45
CA THR A 65 -4.92 2.41 -26.54
C THR A 65 -3.50 2.69 -27.00
N GLY A 66 -3.26 3.81 -27.68
CA GLY A 66 -1.90 4.14 -28.11
C GLY A 66 -1.69 5.61 -28.43
N VAL A 67 -0.45 6.05 -28.22
CA VAL A 67 0.03 7.38 -28.60
C VAL A 67 1.05 7.15 -29.70
N SER A 68 0.62 7.24 -30.96
CA SER A 68 1.49 7.09 -32.12
C SER A 68 1.17 8.15 -33.16
N THR A 69 2.21 8.76 -33.73
CA THR A 69 2.10 9.64 -34.89
C THR A 69 2.21 8.87 -36.21
N GLY A 70 2.81 7.66 -36.18
CA GLY A 70 2.98 6.78 -37.34
C GLY A 70 1.75 5.96 -37.73
N SER A 71 1.88 5.20 -38.82
CA SER A 71 0.94 4.14 -39.22
C SER A 71 1.54 2.77 -38.91
N GLY A 72 0.80 1.92 -38.21
CA GLY A 72 1.26 0.60 -37.80
C GLY A 72 0.11 -0.27 -37.31
N THR A 73 0.42 -1.53 -37.04
CA THR A 73 -0.51 -2.47 -36.43
C THR A 73 -0.02 -2.89 -35.06
N VAL A 74 -0.95 -3.12 -34.15
CA VAL A 74 -0.69 -3.73 -32.85
C VAL A 74 -1.37 -5.07 -32.85
N THR A 75 -0.60 -6.12 -32.61
CA THR A 75 -1.09 -7.50 -32.59
C THR A 75 -1.10 -8.02 -31.16
N VAL A 76 -2.26 -8.49 -30.72
CA VAL A 76 -2.41 -9.27 -29.49
C VAL A 76 -2.51 -10.73 -29.88
N ALA A 77 -1.72 -11.59 -29.25
CA ALA A 77 -1.74 -13.03 -29.51
C ALA A 77 -1.72 -13.87 -28.24
N VAL A 78 -2.34 -15.05 -28.32
CA VAL A 78 -2.33 -16.12 -27.33
C VAL A 78 -2.10 -17.43 -28.06
N GLY A 79 -0.95 -18.07 -27.80
CA GLY A 79 -0.57 -19.27 -28.55
C GLY A 79 -0.56 -19.01 -30.06
N SER A 80 -1.39 -19.74 -30.81
CA SER A 80 -1.51 -19.59 -32.27
C SER A 80 -2.60 -18.61 -32.74
N VAL A 81 -3.38 -18.03 -31.83
CA VAL A 81 -4.49 -17.14 -32.18
C VAL A 81 -4.07 -15.69 -31.95
N ALA A 82 -4.31 -14.83 -32.93
CA ALA A 82 -3.90 -13.43 -32.91
C ALA A 82 -4.95 -12.53 -33.57
N THR A 83 -5.05 -11.30 -33.06
CA THR A 83 -5.92 -10.23 -33.58
C THR A 83 -5.12 -8.95 -33.62
N SER A 84 -5.28 -8.17 -34.68
CA SER A 84 -4.56 -6.92 -34.87
C SER A 84 -5.50 -5.72 -35.01
N VAL A 85 -5.08 -4.58 -34.48
CA VAL A 85 -5.75 -3.28 -34.63
C VAL A 85 -4.75 -2.24 -35.12
N SER A 86 -5.26 -1.12 -35.63
CA SER A 86 -4.41 0.02 -36.00
C SER A 86 -3.81 0.65 -34.74
N LEU A 87 -2.49 0.84 -34.74
CA LEU A 87 -1.77 1.51 -33.65
C LEU A 87 -2.28 2.95 -33.42
N ARG A 88 -2.71 3.64 -34.49
CA ARG A 88 -3.15 5.02 -34.44
C ARG A 88 -4.52 5.19 -33.79
N SER A 89 -5.46 4.29 -34.08
CA SER A 89 -6.84 4.40 -33.58
C SER A 89 -7.08 3.55 -32.34
N GLY A 90 -6.21 2.57 -32.06
CA GLY A 90 -6.49 1.53 -31.08
C GLY A 90 -7.77 0.76 -31.43
N GLY A 91 -8.35 0.11 -30.42
CA GLY A 91 -9.64 -0.55 -30.53
C GLY A 91 -9.83 -1.72 -29.57
N ALA A 92 -11.05 -2.25 -29.56
CA ALA A 92 -11.39 -3.45 -28.81
C ALA A 92 -10.73 -4.68 -29.42
N ILE A 93 -10.18 -5.54 -28.58
CA ILE A 93 -9.65 -6.85 -28.93
C ILE A 93 -10.63 -7.92 -28.46
N SER A 94 -10.82 -8.93 -29.28
CA SER A 94 -11.57 -10.13 -28.96
C SER A 94 -10.87 -11.33 -29.60
N LEU A 95 -10.49 -12.31 -28.78
CA LEU A 95 -9.74 -13.50 -29.18
C LEU A 95 -10.46 -14.72 -28.60
N VAL A 96 -10.91 -15.63 -29.47
CA VAL A 96 -11.49 -16.90 -29.04
C VAL A 96 -10.38 -17.80 -28.54
N LEU A 97 -10.53 -18.29 -27.32
CA LEU A 97 -9.56 -19.12 -26.65
C LEU A 97 -9.98 -20.58 -26.70
N THR A 98 -8.99 -21.47 -26.66
CA THR A 98 -9.20 -22.92 -26.57
C THR A 98 -8.52 -23.47 -25.31
N PRO A 99 -9.00 -24.60 -24.75
CA PRO A 99 -8.49 -25.11 -23.46
C PRO A 99 -6.99 -25.46 -23.48
N ASP A 100 -6.44 -25.84 -24.63
CA ASP A 100 -5.03 -26.17 -24.84
C ASP A 100 -4.08 -24.96 -24.72
N MET A 101 -4.63 -23.73 -24.74
CA MET A 101 -3.86 -22.50 -24.50
C MET A 101 -3.55 -22.28 -23.02
N VAL A 102 -4.20 -23.02 -22.11
CA VAL A 102 -3.88 -22.98 -20.67
C VAL A 102 -2.71 -23.92 -20.40
N ILE A 103 -1.55 -23.34 -20.11
CA ILE A 103 -0.33 -24.06 -19.77
C ILE A 103 0.05 -23.66 -18.35
N ASN A 104 0.28 -24.65 -17.47
CA ASN A 104 0.60 -24.41 -16.06
C ASN A 104 -0.41 -23.48 -15.37
N SER A 105 -1.71 -23.71 -15.60
CA SER A 105 -2.81 -22.91 -15.05
C SER A 105 -2.77 -21.42 -15.41
N SER A 106 -2.15 -21.07 -16.55
CA SER A 106 -2.09 -19.69 -17.04
C SER A 106 -2.21 -19.64 -18.56
N ILE A 107 -2.64 -18.48 -19.07
CA ILE A 107 -2.62 -18.14 -20.49
C ILE A 107 -1.56 -17.08 -20.70
N THR A 108 -0.67 -17.28 -21.68
CA THR A 108 0.33 -16.27 -22.03
C THR A 108 -0.20 -15.37 -23.13
N VAL A 109 -0.27 -14.06 -22.86
CA VAL A 109 -0.71 -13.04 -23.81
C VAL A 109 0.49 -12.20 -24.22
N THR A 110 0.69 -12.09 -25.53
CA THR A 110 1.74 -11.25 -26.13
C THR A 110 1.13 -10.06 -26.85
N LEU A 111 1.75 -8.90 -26.71
CA LEU A 111 1.44 -7.68 -27.43
C LEU A 111 2.64 -7.34 -28.31
N THR A 112 2.46 -7.13 -29.61
CA THR A 112 3.53 -6.76 -30.53
C THR A 112 3.14 -5.56 -31.37
N ASN A 113 3.98 -4.53 -31.40
CA ASN A 113 3.87 -3.42 -32.34
C ASN A 113 4.57 -3.79 -33.65
N ASP A 114 3.96 -3.42 -34.77
CA ASP A 114 4.55 -3.48 -36.10
C ASP A 114 4.25 -2.15 -36.81
N ILE A 115 5.19 -1.21 -36.71
CA ILE A 115 5.07 0.13 -37.28
C ILE A 115 5.78 0.13 -38.63
N ASN A 116 5.10 0.23 -39.77
CA ASN A 116 5.84 0.35 -41.03
C ASN A 116 6.60 1.69 -41.06
N PRO A 117 7.93 1.73 -41.26
CA PRO A 117 8.63 2.99 -41.48
C PRO A 117 8.20 3.49 -42.87
N ASN A 118 7.71 4.72 -42.98
CA ASN A 118 7.47 5.31 -44.29
C ASN A 118 8.80 5.39 -45.05
N VAL A 119 8.82 4.92 -46.30
CA VAL A 119 10.00 4.99 -47.16
C VAL A 119 10.38 6.46 -47.37
N GLY A 120 11.51 6.89 -46.78
CA GLY A 120 12.07 8.24 -46.95
C GLY A 120 11.86 9.23 -45.79
N GLU A 121 11.37 8.81 -44.62
CA GLU A 121 11.34 9.66 -43.42
C GLU A 121 12.67 9.68 -42.66
N THR A 122 13.00 10.82 -42.03
CA THR A 122 14.20 11.06 -41.23
C THR A 122 14.35 10.05 -40.10
N CYS A 123 15.59 9.77 -39.69
CA CYS A 123 15.95 8.69 -38.75
C CYS A 123 15.49 8.87 -37.30
N SER A 124 14.44 9.63 -37.05
CA SER A 124 13.62 9.43 -35.87
C SER A 124 12.77 8.17 -36.10
N ALA A 125 13.37 6.99 -35.95
CA ALA A 125 12.57 5.80 -35.67
C ALA A 125 11.66 6.16 -34.50
N ASP A 126 10.35 6.04 -34.68
CA ASP A 126 9.38 6.44 -33.66
C ASP A 126 9.52 5.51 -32.45
N SER A 127 10.38 5.90 -31.52
CA SER A 127 10.56 5.25 -30.22
C SER A 127 9.59 5.78 -29.18
N THR A 128 8.69 6.69 -29.57
CA THR A 128 7.66 7.28 -28.71
C THR A 128 6.30 6.63 -28.90
N SER A 129 6.13 5.83 -29.95
CA SER A 129 4.93 5.03 -30.16
C SER A 129 4.73 4.04 -29.03
N ILE A 130 3.68 4.23 -28.25
CA ILE A 130 3.30 3.34 -27.16
C ILE A 130 1.94 2.73 -27.51
N ALA A 131 1.86 1.40 -27.48
CA ALA A 131 0.60 0.68 -27.45
C ALA A 131 0.42 0.06 -26.08
N THR A 132 -0.76 0.23 -25.48
CA THR A 132 -1.11 -0.40 -24.21
C THR A 132 -2.39 -1.19 -24.38
N PHE A 133 -2.33 -2.48 -24.08
CA PHE A 133 -3.47 -3.36 -23.92
C PHE A 133 -3.89 -3.37 -22.45
N ALA A 134 -5.13 -2.95 -22.19
CA ALA A 134 -5.71 -2.79 -20.86
C ALA A 134 -7.14 -3.35 -20.82
N ASP A 135 -7.80 -3.25 -19.65
CA ASP A 135 -9.15 -3.77 -19.40
C ASP A 135 -9.30 -5.23 -19.80
N ILE A 136 -8.26 -6.02 -19.52
CA ILE A 136 -8.14 -7.40 -19.96
C ILE A 136 -9.15 -8.24 -19.19
N SER A 137 -9.99 -9.00 -19.88
CA SER A 137 -10.89 -9.94 -19.24
C SER A 137 -10.97 -11.25 -20.02
N VAL A 138 -11.14 -12.36 -19.30
CA VAL A 138 -11.31 -13.69 -19.86
C VAL A 138 -12.68 -14.22 -19.46
N LEU A 139 -13.55 -14.43 -20.45
CA LEU A 139 -14.76 -15.20 -20.26
C LEU A 139 -14.38 -16.67 -20.12
N THR A 140 -14.92 -17.31 -19.09
CA THR A 140 -14.69 -18.71 -18.74
C THR A 140 -16.01 -19.42 -18.52
N THR A 141 -15.98 -20.75 -18.59
CA THR A 141 -17.07 -21.63 -18.14
C THR A 141 -16.59 -22.62 -17.11
N GLY A 142 -17.54 -23.18 -16.37
CA GLY A 142 -17.29 -24.17 -15.33
C GLY A 142 -17.37 -23.55 -13.94
N SER A 143 -16.77 -24.23 -12.98
CA SER A 143 -16.63 -23.76 -11.60
C SER A 143 -15.18 -23.98 -11.19
N GLU A 144 -14.62 -23.02 -10.46
CA GLU A 144 -13.31 -23.24 -9.85
C GLU A 144 -13.34 -24.52 -9.00
N ASP A 145 -12.29 -25.33 -9.06
CA ASP A 145 -12.07 -26.46 -8.17
C ASP A 145 -11.56 -25.95 -6.82
N ALA A 146 -12.14 -26.43 -5.71
CA ALA A 146 -11.67 -26.03 -4.39
C ALA A 146 -10.20 -26.48 -4.22
N PRO A 147 -9.30 -25.58 -3.77
CA PRO A 147 -7.90 -25.93 -3.58
C PRO A 147 -7.78 -27.03 -2.53
N SER A 148 -7.08 -28.10 -2.87
CA SER A 148 -6.80 -29.23 -1.98
C SER A 148 -5.43 -29.13 -1.30
N THR A 149 -4.67 -28.06 -1.58
CA THR A 149 -3.32 -27.85 -1.06
C THR A 149 -3.10 -26.40 -0.64
N VAL A 150 -2.18 -26.17 0.29
CA VAL A 150 -1.77 -24.82 0.72
C VAL A 150 -1.18 -24.02 -0.43
N ALA A 151 -0.41 -24.66 -1.31
CA ALA A 151 0.07 -24.03 -2.54
C ALA A 151 -1.09 -23.55 -3.44
N GLY A 152 -2.10 -24.42 -3.66
CA GLY A 152 -3.27 -24.10 -4.48
C GLY A 152 -4.18 -23.03 -3.86
N PHE A 153 -4.26 -22.98 -2.52
CA PHE A 153 -5.03 -21.95 -1.82
C PHE A 153 -4.50 -20.55 -2.12
N PHE A 154 -3.18 -20.40 -2.22
CA PHE A 154 -2.49 -19.16 -2.54
C PHE A 154 -1.99 -19.07 -3.99
N ALA A 155 -2.71 -19.69 -4.94
CA ALA A 155 -2.37 -19.63 -6.35
C ALA A 155 -2.41 -18.17 -6.88
N PRO A 156 -1.67 -17.85 -7.96
CA PRO A 156 -1.71 -16.51 -8.57
C PRO A 156 -3.10 -16.08 -9.08
N SER A 157 -4.03 -17.03 -9.23
CA SER A 157 -5.41 -16.77 -9.67
C SER A 157 -6.34 -16.23 -8.58
N VAL A 158 -5.84 -16.02 -7.36
CA VAL A 158 -6.62 -15.45 -6.26
C VAL A 158 -6.95 -13.98 -6.57
N THR A 159 -8.23 -13.63 -6.46
CA THR A 159 -8.75 -12.29 -6.78
C THR A 159 -9.15 -11.53 -5.51
N SER A 160 -9.50 -12.25 -4.44
CA SER A 160 -9.81 -11.64 -3.15
C SER A 160 -9.57 -12.59 -1.99
N ILE A 161 -9.13 -12.03 -0.87
CA ILE A 161 -8.97 -12.75 0.40
C ILE A 161 -9.65 -11.95 1.50
N THR A 162 -10.58 -12.59 2.22
CA THR A 162 -11.15 -12.02 3.44
C THR A 162 -10.56 -12.73 4.65
N VAL A 163 -9.87 -11.96 5.50
CA VAL A 163 -9.34 -12.42 6.79
C VAL A 163 -10.41 -12.21 7.85
N VAL A 164 -10.87 -13.26 8.49
CA VAL A 164 -11.99 -13.23 9.43
C VAL A 164 -11.47 -13.42 10.86
N SER A 165 -11.76 -12.45 11.72
CA SER A 165 -11.53 -12.55 13.15
C SER A 165 -12.65 -13.34 13.83
N ALA A 166 -12.30 -14.39 14.58
CA ALA A 166 -13.25 -15.10 15.41
C ALA A 166 -13.59 -14.38 16.73
N ASP A 167 -12.69 -13.51 17.22
CA ASP A 167 -12.84 -12.82 18.51
C ASP A 167 -12.17 -11.44 18.50
N VAL A 168 -12.97 -10.39 18.25
CA VAL A 168 -12.50 -8.99 18.25
C VAL A 168 -12.14 -8.48 19.65
N ALA A 169 -12.56 -9.15 20.73
CA ALA A 169 -12.20 -8.74 22.08
C ALA A 169 -10.78 -9.20 22.46
N ASN A 170 -10.19 -10.15 21.73
CA ASN A 170 -8.86 -10.65 21.97
C ASN A 170 -7.81 -9.86 21.16
N PRO A 171 -6.95 -9.05 21.81
CA PRO A 171 -5.97 -8.22 21.10
C PRO A 171 -4.95 -9.04 20.29
N LEU A 172 -4.61 -10.26 20.72
CA LEU A 172 -3.67 -11.11 19.99
C LEU A 172 -4.30 -11.72 18.73
N VAL A 173 -5.61 -11.98 18.74
CA VAL A 173 -6.35 -12.38 17.54
C VAL A 173 -6.44 -11.19 16.57
N ASN A 174 -6.71 -9.98 17.07
CA ASN A 174 -6.70 -8.76 16.27
C ASN A 174 -5.32 -8.50 15.64
N GLU A 175 -4.23 -8.66 16.41
CA GLU A 175 -2.86 -8.56 15.89
C GLU A 175 -2.62 -9.59 14.79
N ALA A 176 -3.07 -10.84 14.97
CA ALA A 176 -2.97 -11.88 13.94
C ALA A 176 -3.77 -11.54 12.67
N VAL A 177 -4.95 -10.94 12.79
CA VAL A 177 -5.73 -10.45 11.64
C VAL A 177 -4.96 -9.38 10.88
N LEU A 178 -4.41 -8.38 11.58
CA LEU A 178 -3.63 -7.32 10.95
C LEU A 178 -2.33 -7.87 10.34
N ALA A 179 -1.66 -8.82 11.00
CA ALA A 179 -0.46 -9.48 10.48
C ALA A 179 -0.75 -10.34 9.25
N ALA A 180 -1.90 -11.02 9.19
CA ALA A 180 -2.34 -11.76 8.00
C ALA A 180 -2.65 -10.81 6.84
N VAL A 181 -3.36 -9.72 7.10
CA VAL A 181 -3.65 -8.70 6.07
C VAL A 181 -2.34 -8.12 5.54
N GLY A 182 -1.42 -7.71 6.41
CA GLY A 182 -0.10 -7.23 6.00
C GLY A 182 0.71 -8.31 5.24
N SER A 183 0.74 -9.55 5.70
CA SER A 183 1.53 -10.58 5.01
C SER A 183 0.96 -10.94 3.64
N LEU A 184 -0.36 -11.04 3.51
CA LEU A 184 -1.05 -11.29 2.25
C LEU A 184 -0.89 -10.11 1.28
N SER A 185 -0.99 -8.87 1.77
CA SER A 185 -0.78 -7.66 0.95
C SER A 185 0.67 -7.48 0.52
N SER A 186 1.63 -8.15 1.16
CA SER A 186 3.01 -8.25 0.68
C SER A 186 3.19 -9.31 -0.40
N ARG A 187 2.33 -10.33 -0.42
CA ARG A 187 2.43 -11.48 -1.31
C ARG A 187 1.71 -11.26 -2.63
N PHE A 188 0.52 -10.70 -2.58
CA PHE A 188 -0.32 -10.43 -3.73
C PHE A 188 -0.15 -9.00 -4.21
N ASP A 189 -0.40 -8.77 -5.49
CA ASP A 189 -0.41 -7.42 -6.04
C ASP A 189 -1.60 -6.60 -5.51
N ARG A 190 -1.64 -5.30 -5.87
CA ARG A 190 -2.72 -4.39 -5.44
C ARG A 190 -4.10 -4.75 -5.99
N ASN A 191 -4.16 -5.68 -6.94
CA ASN A 191 -5.39 -6.02 -7.65
C ASN A 191 -6.13 -7.15 -6.95
N THR A 192 -5.42 -7.93 -6.14
CA THR A 192 -6.01 -8.87 -5.21
C THR A 192 -6.61 -8.11 -4.03
N MET A 193 -7.94 -8.13 -3.90
CA MET A 193 -8.62 -7.42 -2.82
C MET A 193 -8.43 -8.16 -1.49
N ILE A 194 -7.65 -7.59 -0.59
CA ILE A 194 -7.45 -8.12 0.77
C ILE A 194 -8.23 -7.25 1.75
N SER A 195 -9.10 -7.89 2.53
CA SER A 195 -9.94 -7.22 3.53
C SER A 195 -9.98 -8.01 4.83
N ALA A 196 -10.26 -7.34 5.94
CA ALA A 196 -10.64 -8.01 7.18
C ALA A 196 -12.17 -7.99 7.35
N SER A 197 -12.67 -8.91 8.17
CA SER A 197 -14.04 -8.89 8.70
C SER A 197 -14.10 -9.64 10.02
N THR A 198 -15.27 -9.66 10.67
CA THR A 198 -15.51 -10.39 11.91
C THR A 198 -16.63 -11.43 11.72
N LEU A 199 -16.60 -12.54 12.47
CA LEU A 199 -17.59 -13.62 12.31
C LEU A 199 -19.07 -13.17 12.27
N PRO A 200 -19.53 -12.21 13.10
CA PRO A 200 -20.92 -11.76 13.05
C PRO A 200 -21.31 -11.02 11.76
N GLU A 201 -20.34 -10.38 11.10
CA GLU A 201 -20.55 -9.54 9.91
C GLU A 201 -20.09 -10.22 8.62
N PHE A 202 -19.38 -11.35 8.74
CA PHE A 202 -18.78 -12.05 7.63
C PHE A 202 -19.85 -12.67 6.70
N VAL A 203 -19.82 -12.22 5.45
CA VAL A 203 -20.56 -12.84 4.35
C VAL A 203 -19.54 -13.42 3.36
N PRO A 204 -19.51 -14.75 3.16
CA PRO A 204 -18.55 -15.36 2.24
C PRO A 204 -18.72 -14.82 0.82
N LYS A 205 -17.64 -14.30 0.24
CA LYS A 205 -17.62 -13.93 -1.17
C LYS A 205 -17.65 -15.20 -2.02
N ILE A 206 -18.56 -15.25 -2.99
CA ILE A 206 -18.69 -16.36 -3.93
C ILE A 206 -18.18 -15.89 -5.28
N GLY A 207 -17.23 -16.62 -5.86
CA GLY A 207 -16.64 -16.31 -7.15
C GLY A 207 -15.26 -16.96 -7.30
N ALA A 208 -14.81 -17.11 -8.53
CA ALA A 208 -13.49 -17.64 -8.83
C ALA A 208 -12.37 -16.80 -8.19
N GLY A 209 -11.42 -17.47 -7.55
CA GLY A 209 -10.30 -16.85 -6.87
C GLY A 209 -10.64 -16.22 -5.51
N ALA A 210 -11.87 -16.34 -5.00
CA ALA A 210 -12.23 -15.88 -3.67
C ALA A 210 -11.71 -16.85 -2.59
N ARG A 211 -11.11 -16.31 -1.53
CA ARG A 211 -10.55 -17.08 -0.40
C ARG A 211 -10.95 -16.47 0.94
N THR A 212 -11.03 -17.32 1.96
CA THR A 212 -11.25 -16.92 3.36
C THR A 212 -10.12 -17.42 4.23
N VAL A 213 -9.56 -16.56 5.07
CA VAL A 213 -8.62 -16.96 6.13
C VAL A 213 -9.30 -16.72 7.47
N MET A 214 -9.73 -17.78 8.16
CA MET A 214 -10.31 -17.69 9.49
C MET A 214 -9.20 -17.73 10.53
N ILE A 215 -9.21 -16.81 11.50
CA ILE A 215 -8.23 -16.79 12.60
C ILE A 215 -8.96 -17.05 13.92
N GLU A 216 -8.58 -18.13 14.59
CA GLU A 216 -9.23 -18.59 15.82
C GLU A 216 -8.20 -18.98 16.89
N ALA A 217 -8.29 -18.37 18.07
CA ALA A 217 -7.50 -18.83 19.21
C ALA A 217 -8.13 -20.07 19.86
N ASN A 218 -7.32 -21.08 20.13
CA ASN A 218 -7.73 -22.28 20.84
C ASN A 218 -6.66 -22.68 21.90
N ASN A 219 -6.88 -23.80 22.58
CA ASN A 219 -5.99 -24.31 23.64
C ASN A 219 -4.97 -25.36 23.13
N GLU A 220 -4.77 -25.46 21.81
CA GLU A 220 -3.75 -26.34 21.25
C GLU A 220 -2.34 -25.85 21.58
N LYS A 221 -1.32 -26.68 21.33
CA LYS A 221 0.07 -26.35 21.68
C LYS A 221 0.84 -25.65 20.57
N THR A 222 0.37 -25.79 19.34
CA THR A 222 1.02 -25.38 18.10
C THR A 222 -0.01 -24.72 17.21
N VAL A 223 0.44 -23.89 16.28
CA VAL A 223 -0.46 -23.31 15.27
C VAL A 223 -0.65 -24.30 14.13
N HIS A 224 -1.90 -24.48 13.74
CA HIS A 224 -2.36 -25.28 12.61
C HIS A 224 -3.00 -24.35 11.56
N ALA A 225 -2.69 -24.59 10.28
CA ALA A 225 -3.41 -23.98 9.17
C ALA A 225 -3.99 -25.09 8.30
N ASP A 226 -5.31 -25.24 8.31
CA ASP A 226 -6.03 -26.30 7.64
C ASP A 226 -6.98 -25.73 6.57
N ILE A 227 -6.99 -26.33 5.38
CA ILE A 227 -7.90 -25.95 4.31
C ILE A 227 -9.13 -26.84 4.33
N SER A 228 -10.29 -26.22 4.42
CA SER A 228 -11.56 -26.86 4.10
C SER A 228 -11.86 -26.72 2.61
N SER A 229 -12.20 -27.83 1.97
CA SER A 229 -12.54 -27.87 0.53
C SER A 229 -13.98 -27.44 0.23
N GLN A 230 -14.64 -26.73 1.15
CA GLN A 230 -15.96 -26.16 0.96
C GLN A 230 -15.83 -24.79 0.28
N PHE A 231 -16.87 -24.35 -0.45
CA PHE A 231 -16.86 -23.05 -1.13
C PHE A 231 -17.50 -21.95 -0.27
N PRO A 232 -16.85 -20.77 -0.15
CA PRO A 232 -15.51 -20.44 -0.64
C PRO A 232 -14.41 -21.15 0.15
N ALA A 233 -13.30 -21.46 -0.54
CA ALA A 233 -12.17 -22.14 0.06
C ALA A 233 -11.71 -21.39 1.31
N THR A 234 -11.69 -22.09 2.44
CA THR A 234 -11.39 -21.49 3.74
C THR A 234 -10.17 -22.14 4.35
N MET A 235 -9.18 -21.33 4.68
CA MET A 235 -8.05 -21.72 5.51
C MET A 235 -8.33 -21.29 6.95
N THR A 236 -8.35 -22.22 7.89
CA THR A 236 -8.46 -21.92 9.32
C THR A 236 -7.08 -21.95 9.94
N LEU A 237 -6.62 -20.79 10.41
CA LEU A 237 -5.42 -20.61 11.22
C LEU A 237 -5.81 -20.65 12.70
N SER A 238 -5.48 -21.74 13.39
CA SER A 238 -5.87 -21.96 14.77
C SER A 238 -4.70 -22.38 15.67
N GLY A 239 -4.74 -22.02 16.95
CA GLY A 239 -3.66 -22.31 17.89
C GLY A 239 -3.64 -21.38 19.11
N PRO A 240 -2.55 -21.39 19.91
CA PRO A 240 -2.36 -20.45 21.01
C PRO A 240 -2.40 -18.99 20.53
N ALA A 241 -3.21 -18.15 21.18
CA ALA A 241 -3.39 -16.74 20.80
C ALA A 241 -2.07 -15.97 20.59
N LYS A 242 -1.07 -16.22 21.45
CA LYS A 242 0.25 -15.56 21.39
C LYS A 242 1.10 -15.92 20.16
N ASP A 243 0.84 -17.07 19.54
CA ASP A 243 1.65 -17.59 18.44
C ASP A 243 0.98 -17.31 17.08
N LEU A 244 -0.33 -16.99 17.09
CA LEU A 244 -1.11 -16.64 15.88
C LEU A 244 -0.53 -15.45 15.09
N PRO A 245 -0.04 -14.35 15.69
CA PRO A 245 0.53 -13.24 14.92
C PRO A 245 1.72 -13.63 14.04
N LEU A 246 2.62 -14.48 14.54
CA LEU A 246 3.79 -14.94 13.79
C LEU A 246 3.41 -15.94 12.69
N ALA A 247 2.39 -16.76 12.94
CA ALA A 247 1.85 -17.67 11.95
C ALA A 247 1.10 -16.94 10.83
N ALA A 248 0.32 -15.92 11.20
CA ALA A 248 -0.36 -15.02 10.27
C ALA A 248 0.64 -14.24 9.40
N ALA A 249 1.74 -13.77 9.99
CA ALA A 249 2.83 -13.14 9.25
C ALA A 249 3.51 -14.11 8.24
N ALA A 250 3.46 -15.43 8.48
CA ALA A 250 4.03 -16.43 7.57
C ALA A 250 3.19 -16.68 6.31
N LEU A 251 1.91 -16.27 6.28
CA LEU A 251 1.03 -16.45 5.11
C LEU A 251 1.54 -15.71 3.86
N GLY A 252 2.32 -14.65 4.07
CA GLY A 252 3.01 -13.91 3.00
C GLY A 252 4.20 -14.64 2.37
N SER A 253 4.65 -15.76 2.95
CA SER A 253 5.84 -16.47 2.49
C SER A 253 5.63 -17.14 1.13
N THR A 254 6.50 -16.86 0.16
CA THR A 254 6.51 -17.54 -1.15
C THR A 254 6.79 -19.04 -1.02
N ARG A 255 7.42 -19.48 0.07
CA ARG A 255 7.68 -20.91 0.36
C ARG A 255 6.41 -21.73 0.56
N LEU A 256 5.28 -21.10 0.93
CA LEU A 256 3.99 -21.79 1.00
C LEU A 256 3.52 -22.28 -0.37
N GLY A 257 4.05 -21.73 -1.48
CA GLY A 257 3.84 -22.28 -2.82
C GLY A 257 4.41 -23.69 -3.02
N LEU A 258 5.26 -24.18 -2.10
CA LEU A 258 5.82 -25.53 -2.13
C LEU A 258 5.03 -26.52 -1.25
N ALA A 259 4.03 -26.05 -0.50
CA ALA A 259 3.25 -26.87 0.43
C ALA A 259 2.15 -27.65 -0.32
N GLY A 260 2.44 -28.90 -0.66
CA GLY A 260 1.54 -29.81 -1.37
C GLY A 260 0.49 -30.52 -0.51
N SER A 261 0.43 -30.25 0.80
CA SER A 261 -0.59 -30.78 1.72
C SER A 261 -1.74 -29.78 1.90
N ASN A 262 -2.90 -30.25 2.35
CA ASN A 262 -4.04 -29.42 2.74
C ASN A 262 -3.89 -28.77 4.13
N ALA A 263 -2.85 -29.14 4.86
CA ALA A 263 -2.57 -28.66 6.21
C ALA A 263 -1.07 -28.40 6.39
N VAL A 264 -0.74 -27.38 7.18
CA VAL A 264 0.62 -27.08 7.63
C VAL A 264 0.60 -26.72 9.12
N THR A 265 1.67 -27.06 9.82
CA THR A 265 1.84 -26.75 11.24
C THR A 265 3.07 -25.87 11.46
N ASP A 266 3.15 -25.25 12.64
CA ASP A 266 4.34 -24.53 13.09
C ASP A 266 4.77 -23.40 12.14
N LEU A 267 3.78 -22.75 11.53
CA LEU A 267 3.99 -21.55 10.73
C LEU A 267 4.58 -20.45 11.61
N ILE A 268 5.77 -19.97 11.25
CA ILE A 268 6.42 -18.90 11.98
C ILE A 268 7.24 -18.02 11.03
N GLN A 269 6.95 -16.71 11.04
CA GLN A 269 7.73 -15.70 10.36
C GLN A 269 7.60 -14.38 11.11
N THR A 270 8.68 -13.59 11.19
CA THR A 270 8.67 -12.29 11.87
C THR A 270 8.38 -11.10 10.94
N GLY A 271 8.27 -11.34 9.62
CA GLY A 271 8.06 -10.31 8.60
C GLY A 271 9.25 -9.38 8.35
N ASN A 272 10.31 -9.42 9.17
CA ASN A 272 11.46 -8.51 9.06
C ASN A 272 12.45 -8.95 7.96
N ALA A 273 12.42 -8.30 6.80
CA ALA A 273 13.49 -8.41 5.82
C ALA A 273 14.79 -7.78 6.34
N ALA A 274 15.94 -8.31 5.92
CA ALA A 274 17.22 -7.67 6.20
C ALA A 274 17.29 -6.32 5.48
N THR A 275 17.65 -5.27 6.21
CA THR A 275 17.82 -3.92 5.63
C THR A 275 19.14 -3.85 4.90
N GLN A 276 19.10 -3.45 3.63
CA GLN A 276 20.28 -3.29 2.78
C GLN A 276 20.31 -1.87 2.23
N LEU A 277 21.47 -1.23 2.26
CA LEU A 277 21.63 0.16 1.81
C LEU A 277 22.16 0.27 0.38
N SER A 278 22.64 -0.82 -0.21
CA SER A 278 23.24 -0.83 -1.55
C SER A 278 22.65 -1.95 -2.37
N PHE A 279 22.09 -1.66 -3.55
CA PHE A 279 21.53 -2.66 -4.47
C PHE A 279 22.21 -2.53 -5.81
N SER A 280 22.57 -3.66 -6.42
CA SER A 280 22.92 -3.68 -7.84
C SER A 280 21.67 -3.53 -8.70
N LEU A 281 21.79 -3.12 -9.96
CA LEU A 281 20.63 -3.16 -10.88
C LEU A 281 20.12 -4.60 -11.07
N ALA A 282 21.01 -5.60 -10.98
CA ALA A 282 20.64 -7.01 -10.99
C ALA A 282 19.70 -7.37 -9.82
N ASP A 283 19.98 -6.87 -8.61
CA ASP A 283 19.10 -7.06 -7.44
C ASP A 283 17.74 -6.37 -7.61
N LEU A 284 17.67 -5.35 -8.48
CA LEU A 284 16.45 -4.64 -8.85
C LEU A 284 15.72 -5.27 -10.04
N GLY A 285 16.16 -6.45 -10.49
CA GLY A 285 15.53 -7.21 -11.58
C GLY A 285 16.11 -6.93 -12.97
N ALA A 286 17.22 -6.21 -13.06
CA ALA A 286 17.80 -5.75 -14.32
C ALA A 286 19.28 -6.12 -14.43
N ALA A 287 19.54 -7.41 -14.70
CA ALA A 287 20.90 -7.96 -14.69
C ALA A 287 21.78 -7.47 -15.86
N GLN A 288 21.20 -7.33 -17.06
CA GLN A 288 21.91 -6.88 -18.27
C GLN A 288 20.98 -6.03 -19.16
N PRO A 289 20.67 -4.78 -18.79
CA PRO A 289 19.92 -3.88 -19.66
C PRO A 289 20.73 -3.56 -20.92
N VAL A 290 20.11 -3.68 -22.08
CA VAL A 290 20.73 -3.32 -23.37
C VAL A 290 19.87 -2.28 -24.08
N LEU A 291 20.49 -1.18 -24.49
CA LEU A 291 19.87 -0.14 -25.33
C LEU A 291 20.58 -0.17 -26.68
N ALA A 292 19.88 -0.54 -27.75
CA ALA A 292 20.48 -0.66 -29.08
C ALA A 292 19.56 -0.13 -30.18
N GLY A 293 20.13 0.63 -31.12
CA GLY A 293 19.42 1.16 -32.27
C GLY A 293 19.67 2.64 -32.54
N ILE A 294 18.85 3.20 -33.44
CA ILE A 294 18.87 4.61 -33.84
C ILE A 294 17.66 5.33 -33.20
N GLY A 295 17.85 6.58 -32.80
CA GLY A 295 16.84 7.40 -32.13
C GLY A 295 17.03 7.38 -30.62
N ARG A 296 15.93 7.51 -29.87
CA ARG A 296 15.94 7.54 -28.41
C ARG A 296 15.53 6.20 -27.83
N MET A 297 16.36 5.61 -26.99
CA MET A 297 16.09 4.38 -26.27
C MET A 297 16.23 4.65 -24.77
N THR A 298 15.37 4.05 -23.95
CA THR A 298 15.39 4.23 -22.50
C THR A 298 15.31 2.90 -21.77
N TYR A 299 16.02 2.82 -20.66
CA TYR A 299 15.85 1.81 -19.63
C TYR A 299 15.54 2.55 -18.32
N SER A 300 14.56 2.08 -17.56
CA SER A 300 14.21 2.68 -16.28
C SER A 300 13.98 1.62 -15.21
N THR A 301 14.27 1.99 -13.96
CA THR A 301 13.97 1.18 -12.79
C THR A 301 13.50 2.05 -11.64
N THR A 302 12.60 1.52 -10.82
CA THR A 302 12.01 2.23 -9.69
C THR A 302 12.67 1.82 -8.38
N LEU A 303 12.95 2.82 -7.55
CA LEU A 303 13.69 2.77 -6.30
C LEU A 303 12.81 3.39 -5.19
N SER A 304 11.99 2.56 -4.54
CA SER A 304 11.26 2.97 -3.35
C SER A 304 12.20 3.09 -2.16
N GLN A 305 12.07 4.17 -1.37
CA GLN A 305 12.85 4.32 -0.13
C GLN A 305 12.62 3.16 0.86
N SER A 306 11.41 2.59 0.86
CA SER A 306 11.05 1.44 1.72
C SER A 306 11.99 0.23 1.54
N ARG A 307 12.51 0.04 0.33
CA ARG A 307 13.47 -1.04 0.01
C ARG A 307 14.77 -0.94 0.82
N PHE A 308 15.20 0.27 1.13
CA PHE A 308 16.40 0.53 1.94
C PHE A 308 16.14 0.41 3.45
N GLY A 309 14.90 0.10 3.86
CA GLY A 309 14.52 -0.11 5.25
C GLY A 309 14.33 1.17 6.06
N GLY A 310 14.25 2.33 5.43
CA GLY A 310 14.12 3.61 6.12
C GLY A 310 14.05 4.81 5.16
N PRO A 311 13.86 6.03 5.69
CA PRO A 311 13.95 7.25 4.90
C PRO A 311 15.39 7.49 4.43
N MET A 312 15.54 7.99 3.19
CA MET A 312 16.82 8.28 2.55
C MET A 312 16.97 9.79 2.32
N ARG A 313 18.13 10.35 2.68
CA ARG A 313 18.44 11.77 2.45
C ARG A 313 19.16 12.01 1.13
N ALA A 314 19.82 10.99 0.57
CA ALA A 314 20.62 11.10 -0.64
C ALA A 314 20.88 9.70 -1.20
N HIS A 315 21.28 9.63 -2.46
CA HIS A 315 21.71 8.38 -3.10
C HIS A 315 23.06 8.60 -3.79
N SER A 316 23.88 7.56 -3.87
CA SER A 316 25.00 7.48 -4.79
C SER A 316 24.69 6.42 -5.84
N VAL A 317 24.91 6.75 -7.10
CA VAL A 317 24.66 5.87 -8.24
C VAL A 317 25.97 5.66 -8.97
N HIS A 318 26.41 4.42 -9.07
CA HIS A 318 27.51 3.97 -9.91
C HIS A 318 26.92 3.14 -11.05
N LEU A 319 27.16 3.54 -12.29
CA LEU A 319 26.75 2.80 -13.49
C LEU A 319 28.00 2.42 -14.28
N GLU A 320 28.04 1.17 -14.73
CA GLU A 320 29.11 0.65 -15.56
C GLU A 320 28.52 -0.13 -16.73
N GLY A 321 29.08 0.06 -17.92
CA GLY A 321 28.64 -0.61 -19.14
C GLY A 321 29.66 -0.53 -20.26
N GLY A 322 29.32 -1.18 -21.37
CA GLY A 322 30.07 -1.12 -22.62
C GLY A 322 29.27 -0.41 -23.70
N THR A 323 29.96 0.32 -24.58
CA THR A 323 29.33 0.99 -25.73
C THR A 323 30.00 0.60 -27.03
N THR A 324 29.24 0.56 -28.11
CA THR A 324 29.84 0.49 -29.45
C THR A 324 30.49 1.83 -29.81
N PRO A 325 31.66 1.84 -30.48
CA PRO A 325 32.27 3.09 -30.95
C PRO A 325 31.35 3.81 -31.94
N THR A 326 31.25 5.14 -31.81
CA THR A 326 30.38 5.94 -32.66
C THR A 326 30.97 6.09 -34.06
N PRO A 327 30.28 5.63 -35.13
CA PRO A 327 30.73 5.84 -36.51
C PRO A 327 30.93 7.31 -36.86
N THR A 328 31.88 7.60 -37.76
CA THR A 328 32.23 8.98 -38.15
C THR A 328 31.01 9.74 -38.68
N GLY A 329 30.75 10.92 -38.10
CA GLY A 329 29.66 11.81 -38.48
C GLY A 329 28.32 11.54 -37.80
N GLY A 330 28.20 10.46 -37.01
CA GLY A 330 27.05 10.28 -36.12
C GLY A 330 27.29 10.83 -34.72
N ILE A 331 26.21 10.95 -33.95
CA ILE A 331 26.22 11.43 -32.57
C ILE A 331 25.52 10.38 -31.71
N VAL A 332 26.21 9.89 -30.69
CA VAL A 332 25.61 9.05 -29.65
C VAL A 332 25.75 9.78 -28.32
N ASN A 333 24.66 9.97 -27.61
CA ASN A 333 24.62 10.61 -26.30
C ASN A 333 23.94 9.70 -25.30
N VAL A 334 24.57 9.47 -24.15
CA VAL A 334 23.98 8.76 -23.02
C VAL A 334 23.63 9.78 -21.94
N SER A 335 22.37 9.86 -21.56
CA SER A 335 21.89 10.67 -20.44
C SER A 335 21.42 9.76 -19.30
N VAL A 336 21.69 10.18 -18.07
CA VAL A 336 21.12 9.56 -16.87
C VAL A 336 20.14 10.55 -16.26
N LEU A 337 18.93 10.08 -16.00
CA LEU A 337 17.85 10.85 -15.40
C LEU A 337 17.50 10.27 -14.04
N TRP A 338 17.20 11.16 -13.10
CA TRP A 338 16.63 10.83 -11.80
C TRP A 338 15.31 11.59 -11.64
N ASN A 339 14.20 10.88 -11.45
CA ASN A 339 12.87 11.49 -11.34
C ASN A 339 12.55 12.46 -12.49
N ASP A 340 12.81 12.01 -13.72
CA ASP A 340 12.63 12.75 -14.99
C ASP A 340 13.56 13.96 -15.18
N GLN A 341 14.53 14.17 -14.30
CA GLN A 341 15.53 15.23 -14.40
C GLN A 341 16.88 14.67 -14.84
N ILE A 342 17.48 15.28 -15.87
CA ILE A 342 18.82 14.89 -16.33
C ILE A 342 19.86 15.26 -15.27
N VAL A 343 20.50 14.25 -14.69
CA VAL A 343 21.57 14.38 -13.70
C VAL A 343 22.96 14.15 -14.31
N ASN A 344 23.03 13.49 -15.47
CA ASN A 344 24.27 13.34 -16.24
C ASN A 344 23.98 13.25 -17.74
N SER A 345 24.91 13.71 -18.58
CA SER A 345 24.87 13.49 -20.02
C SER A 345 26.27 13.46 -20.60
N GLN A 346 26.56 12.47 -21.45
CA GLN A 346 27.86 12.26 -22.07
C GLN A 346 27.70 11.88 -23.54
N ILE A 347 28.46 12.56 -24.42
CA ILE A 347 28.58 12.15 -25.82
C ILE A 347 29.60 11.02 -25.91
N ILE A 348 29.20 9.89 -26.50
CA ILE A 348 30.05 8.74 -26.73
C ILE A 348 30.78 8.93 -28.06
N ALA A 349 32.12 8.94 -28.01
CA ALA A 349 32.96 9.08 -29.20
C ALA A 349 33.67 7.76 -29.54
N ASN A 350 34.73 7.42 -28.79
CA ASN A 350 35.64 6.30 -29.11
C ASN A 350 35.96 5.41 -27.90
N SER A 351 35.11 5.40 -26.87
CA SER A 351 35.30 4.52 -25.71
C SER A 351 34.46 3.27 -25.87
N ASP A 352 35.03 2.11 -25.57
CA ASP A 352 34.31 0.85 -25.38
C ASP A 352 33.72 0.73 -23.97
N LYS A 353 34.17 1.59 -23.04
CA LYS A 353 33.73 1.62 -21.66
C LYS A 353 32.91 2.88 -21.34
N TRP A 354 31.83 2.68 -20.60
CA TRP A 354 31.00 3.74 -20.02
C TRP A 354 30.95 3.57 -18.51
N ILE A 355 31.34 4.61 -17.76
CA ILE A 355 31.26 4.66 -16.30
C ILE A 355 30.68 6.00 -15.88
N VAL A 356 29.72 5.96 -14.96
CA VAL A 356 29.09 7.16 -14.40
C VAL A 356 28.97 7.02 -12.89
N ASP A 357 29.56 7.98 -12.17
CA ASP A 357 29.42 8.13 -10.72
C ASP A 357 28.64 9.41 -10.41
N LEU A 358 27.52 9.27 -9.71
CA LEU A 358 26.60 10.36 -9.39
C LEU A 358 26.27 10.38 -7.91
N THR A 359 26.03 11.59 -7.41
CA THR A 359 25.39 11.80 -6.11
C THR A 359 24.07 12.53 -6.35
N ILE A 360 22.99 11.94 -5.85
CA ILE A 360 21.66 12.51 -5.88
C ILE A 360 21.42 13.23 -4.56
N ASP A 361 21.19 14.53 -4.64
CA ASP A 361 20.92 15.39 -3.50
C ASP A 361 19.52 15.13 -2.91
N SER A 362 19.36 15.40 -1.61
CA SER A 362 18.10 15.37 -0.87
C SER A 362 16.92 16.05 -1.56
N THR A 363 17.15 17.15 -2.28
CA THR A 363 16.12 17.91 -2.99
C THR A 363 15.48 17.15 -4.15
N LEU A 364 16.17 16.13 -4.67
CA LEU A 364 15.69 15.27 -5.75
C LEU A 364 15.14 13.93 -5.26
N VAL A 365 15.27 13.63 -3.97
CA VAL A 365 14.81 12.38 -3.38
C VAL A 365 13.32 12.46 -3.08
N LYS A 366 12.54 11.62 -3.75
CA LYS A 366 11.10 11.39 -3.55
C LYS A 366 10.87 10.06 -2.80
N ARG A 367 9.63 9.78 -2.35
CA ARG A 367 9.27 8.47 -1.75
C ARG A 367 9.66 7.31 -2.65
N ASP A 368 9.26 7.40 -3.92
CA ASP A 368 9.62 6.47 -4.98
C ASP A 368 10.40 7.24 -6.02
N ASN A 369 11.58 6.73 -6.34
CA ASN A 369 12.49 7.37 -7.28
C ASN A 369 12.58 6.55 -8.56
N THR A 370 12.80 7.20 -9.68
CA THR A 370 13.06 6.54 -10.96
C THR A 370 14.46 6.87 -11.41
N LEU A 371 15.27 5.84 -11.62
CA LEU A 371 16.53 5.93 -12.34
C LEU A 371 16.27 5.55 -13.79
N GLU A 372 16.53 6.46 -14.73
CA GLU A 372 16.43 6.20 -16.16
C GLU A 372 17.80 6.42 -16.82
N VAL A 373 18.19 5.49 -17.70
CA VAL A 373 19.32 5.63 -18.60
C VAL A 373 18.77 5.75 -20.01
N ARG A 374 19.19 6.78 -20.72
CA ARG A 374 18.71 7.13 -22.05
C ARG A 374 19.86 7.17 -23.04
N LEU A 375 19.73 6.44 -24.14
CA LEU A 375 20.63 6.48 -25.28
C LEU A 375 19.94 7.25 -26.41
N ASP A 376 20.52 8.36 -26.83
CA ASP A 376 20.11 9.14 -28.00
C ASP A 376 21.17 8.92 -29.10
N ALA A 377 20.80 8.24 -30.20
CA ALA A 377 21.68 7.88 -31.30
C ALA A 377 21.20 8.50 -32.63
N LEU A 378 22.05 9.30 -33.27
CA LEU A 378 21.76 9.99 -34.53
C LEU A 378 22.82 9.61 -35.57
N PRO A 379 22.46 8.90 -36.66
CA PRO A 379 23.41 8.52 -37.71
C PRO A 379 23.86 9.75 -38.53
N PRO A 380 24.98 9.65 -39.27
CA PRO A 380 25.39 10.67 -40.23
C PRO A 380 24.42 10.76 -41.42
N GLY A 381 23.89 11.97 -41.70
CA GLY A 381 22.99 12.22 -42.84
C GLY A 381 21.57 11.66 -42.65
N ASP A 382 20.83 11.47 -43.75
CA ASP A 382 19.44 10.98 -43.74
C ASP A 382 19.33 9.43 -43.85
N PHE A 383 20.39 8.68 -43.53
CA PHE A 383 20.43 7.22 -43.71
C PHE A 383 20.04 6.48 -42.42
N CYS A 384 18.90 5.78 -42.45
CA CYS A 384 18.30 5.14 -41.28
C CYS A 384 18.54 3.62 -41.22
N ASP A 385 19.66 3.18 -41.77
CA ASP A 385 20.05 1.77 -41.75
C ASP A 385 20.78 1.45 -40.44
N ALA A 386 20.09 0.73 -39.53
CA ALA A 386 20.65 0.28 -38.26
C ALA A 386 21.86 -0.66 -38.43
N THR A 387 22.00 -1.33 -39.57
CA THR A 387 23.18 -2.16 -39.86
C THR A 387 24.42 -1.32 -40.21
N ALA A 388 24.22 -0.07 -40.64
CA ALA A 388 25.28 0.89 -40.92
C ALA A 388 25.67 1.75 -39.69
N PHE A 389 24.81 1.81 -38.67
CA PHE A 389 25.04 2.58 -37.43
C PHE A 389 24.63 1.78 -36.17
N PRO A 390 25.45 0.81 -35.74
CA PRO A 390 25.12 -0.07 -34.62
C PRO A 390 25.38 0.60 -33.26
N ALA A 391 24.63 1.66 -32.93
CA ALA A 391 24.74 2.30 -31.62
C ALA A 391 24.11 1.40 -30.54
N GLU A 392 24.92 1.02 -29.55
CA GLU A 392 24.53 0.10 -28.49
C GLU A 392 25.22 0.49 -27.18
N LEU A 393 24.47 0.36 -26.08
CA LEU A 393 24.91 0.46 -24.71
C LEU A 393 24.45 -0.79 -23.95
N ASP A 394 25.41 -1.61 -23.53
CA ASP A 394 25.20 -2.74 -22.62
C ASP A 394 25.53 -2.27 -21.20
N ILE A 395 24.57 -2.33 -20.29
CA ILE A 395 24.75 -1.94 -18.89
C ILE A 395 25.04 -3.21 -18.09
N ASN A 396 26.18 -3.22 -17.39
CA ASN A 396 26.51 -4.29 -16.46
C ASN A 396 25.70 -4.10 -15.17
N GLY A 397 24.56 -4.76 -15.07
CA GLY A 397 23.64 -4.61 -13.95
C GLY A 397 24.19 -5.15 -12.62
N ALA A 398 25.15 -6.07 -12.64
CA ALA A 398 25.81 -6.56 -11.43
C ALA A 398 26.89 -5.61 -10.91
N ALA A 399 27.57 -4.90 -11.79
CA ALA A 399 28.57 -3.88 -11.43
C ALA A 399 27.96 -2.50 -11.16
N SER A 400 26.77 -2.22 -11.70
CA SER A 400 26.05 -0.97 -11.48
C SER A 400 25.31 -0.99 -10.14
N ILE A 401 25.65 -0.09 -9.22
CA ILE A 401 25.20 -0.09 -7.82
C ILE A 401 24.53 1.24 -7.46
N VAL A 402 23.39 1.17 -6.79
CA VAL A 402 22.73 2.30 -6.12
C VAL A 402 22.87 2.14 -4.62
N THR A 403 23.44 3.15 -3.95
CA THR A 403 23.60 3.20 -2.50
C THR A 403 22.78 4.33 -1.89
N GLY A 404 21.89 4.01 -0.94
CA GLY A 404 21.11 4.98 -0.18
C GLY A 404 21.85 5.46 1.07
N PHE A 405 21.75 6.75 1.37
CA PHE A 405 22.23 7.33 2.62
C PHE A 405 21.03 7.63 3.53
N PRO A 406 20.95 7.01 4.73
CA PRO A 406 19.83 7.22 5.64
C PRO A 406 19.65 8.68 6.06
N GLY A 407 18.39 9.09 6.21
CA GLY A 407 17.97 10.41 6.69
C GLY A 407 16.66 10.85 6.04
N GLN A 408 16.01 11.89 6.56
CA GLN A 408 14.74 12.35 6.02
C GLN A 408 14.95 13.48 5.00
N SER A 409 14.49 13.31 3.77
CA SER A 409 14.47 14.36 2.73
C SER A 409 13.08 14.98 2.51
N LEU A 410 12.02 14.26 2.89
CA LEU A 410 10.65 14.66 2.59
C LEU A 410 10.08 15.55 3.69
N THR A 411 9.20 16.47 3.33
CA THR A 411 8.39 17.22 4.30
C THR A 411 7.46 16.27 5.07
N PRO A 412 7.02 16.62 6.29
CA PRO A 412 5.99 15.86 7.00
C PRO A 412 4.74 15.68 6.12
N GLY A 413 4.10 14.51 6.21
CA GLY A 413 2.90 14.17 5.45
C GLY A 413 2.87 12.72 4.99
N PHE A 414 1.89 12.40 4.13
CA PHE A 414 1.66 11.03 3.64
C PHE A 414 2.87 10.46 2.90
N GLU A 415 3.62 11.31 2.18
CA GLU A 415 4.79 10.86 1.40
C GLU A 415 5.90 10.24 2.25
N ARG A 416 5.94 10.47 3.57
CA ARG A 416 6.91 9.83 4.49
C ARG A 416 6.63 8.36 4.77
N PHE A 417 5.45 7.87 4.38
CA PHE A 417 5.04 6.49 4.60
C PHE A 417 5.08 5.69 3.28
N PRO A 418 5.48 4.41 3.34
CA PRO A 418 5.78 3.64 4.56
C PRO A 418 7.24 3.72 5.03
N GLN A 419 8.14 4.39 4.32
CA GLN A 419 9.59 4.31 4.59
C GLN A 419 9.99 4.74 6.01
N THR A 420 9.26 5.65 6.67
CA THR A 420 9.53 6.00 8.07
C THR A 420 9.37 4.81 9.02
N LEU A 421 8.45 3.88 8.70
CA LEU A 421 8.19 2.65 9.47
C LEU A 421 9.36 1.65 9.41
N GLY A 422 10.22 1.77 8.41
CA GLY A 422 11.26 0.80 8.11
C GLY A 422 10.63 -0.58 7.86
N THR A 423 10.94 -1.57 8.70
CA THR A 423 10.40 -2.93 8.61
C THR A 423 9.31 -3.23 9.65
N ARG A 424 8.91 -2.25 10.47
CA ARG A 424 7.98 -2.46 11.59
C ARG A 424 6.77 -1.56 11.47
N LEU A 425 5.58 -2.11 11.64
CA LEU A 425 4.33 -1.38 11.64
C LEU A 425 3.63 -1.55 13.00
N PRO A 426 3.97 -0.72 14.00
CA PRO A 426 3.20 -0.63 15.23
C PRO A 426 1.84 0.00 14.92
N VAL A 427 0.77 -0.70 15.30
CA VAL A 427 -0.61 -0.25 15.21
C VAL A 427 -1.17 -0.16 16.62
N THR A 428 -1.95 0.89 16.90
CA THR A 428 -2.75 0.99 18.12
C THR A 428 -4.16 1.43 17.76
N PHE A 429 -5.13 0.98 18.54
CA PHE A 429 -6.45 1.60 18.58
C PHE A 429 -6.42 2.81 19.52
N GLY A 430 -7.33 3.77 19.34
CA GLY A 430 -7.57 4.85 20.30
C GLY A 430 -8.02 4.33 21.67
N THR A 431 -8.28 5.23 22.63
CA THR A 431 -8.65 4.85 24.02
C THR A 431 -10.05 4.23 24.18
N GLY A 432 -10.79 4.04 23.09
CA GLY A 432 -12.12 3.41 23.06
C GLY A 432 -12.11 1.88 23.06
N VAL A 433 -13.31 1.29 23.11
CA VAL A 433 -13.49 -0.16 22.91
C VAL A 433 -13.27 -0.48 21.42
N VAL A 434 -12.43 -1.47 21.13
CA VAL A 434 -12.20 -1.94 19.75
C VAL A 434 -13.49 -2.50 19.18
N THR A 435 -13.93 -1.95 18.05
CA THR A 435 -15.11 -2.40 17.31
C THR A 435 -14.71 -3.18 16.05
N PRO A 436 -15.61 -4.00 15.48
CA PRO A 436 -15.37 -4.62 14.17
C PRO A 436 -14.95 -3.62 13.09
N ALA A 437 -15.64 -2.48 12.99
CA ALA A 437 -15.31 -1.42 12.04
C ALA A 437 -13.88 -0.87 12.23
N MET A 438 -13.43 -0.68 13.47
CA MET A 438 -12.05 -0.24 13.75
C MET A 438 -11.01 -1.26 13.29
N LEU A 439 -11.26 -2.56 13.49
CA LEU A 439 -10.38 -3.61 13.01
C LEU A 439 -10.32 -3.64 11.47
N GLU A 440 -11.46 -3.48 10.80
CA GLU A 440 -11.53 -3.40 9.33
C GLU A 440 -10.80 -2.17 8.78
N GLN A 441 -10.97 -1.00 9.41
CA GLN A 441 -10.26 0.24 9.06
C GLN A 441 -8.74 0.08 9.25
N ALA A 442 -8.32 -0.51 10.37
CA ALA A 442 -6.90 -0.79 10.62
C ALA A 442 -6.33 -1.77 9.58
N ALA A 443 -7.08 -2.81 9.21
CA ALA A 443 -6.69 -3.74 8.17
C ALA A 443 -6.53 -3.04 6.80
N GLN A 444 -7.43 -2.12 6.44
CA GLN A 444 -7.32 -1.36 5.19
C GLN A 444 -6.07 -0.47 5.17
N LEU A 445 -5.74 0.22 6.27
CA LEU A 445 -4.52 1.01 6.37
C LEU A 445 -3.25 0.15 6.37
N VAL A 446 -3.26 -0.99 7.06
CA VAL A 446 -2.16 -1.97 7.03
C VAL A 446 -1.93 -2.49 5.62
N SER A 447 -2.99 -2.87 4.91
CA SER A 447 -2.93 -3.29 3.51
C SER A 447 -2.35 -2.18 2.62
N ALA A 448 -2.87 -0.95 2.75
CA ALA A 448 -2.44 0.19 1.96
C ALA A 448 -0.95 0.50 2.12
N LEU A 449 -0.47 0.52 3.37
CA LEU A 449 0.93 0.75 3.74
C LEU A 449 1.83 -0.39 3.30
N GLN A 450 1.40 -1.64 3.48
CA GLN A 450 2.15 -2.80 3.04
C GLN A 450 2.32 -2.80 1.52
N GLN A 451 1.27 -2.56 0.76
CA GLN A 451 1.36 -2.52 -0.71
C GLN A 451 2.20 -1.34 -1.20
N ALA A 452 2.47 -0.34 -0.34
CA ALA A 452 3.40 0.75 -0.63
C ALA A 452 4.83 0.44 -0.18
N SER A 453 5.04 -0.67 0.52
CA SER A 453 6.31 -1.12 1.06
C SER A 453 6.84 -2.29 0.22
N VAL A 454 8.12 -2.22 -0.15
CA VAL A 454 8.79 -3.35 -0.82
C VAL A 454 9.00 -4.54 0.14
N PRO A 455 9.58 -4.36 1.35
CA PRO A 455 9.63 -5.45 2.32
C PRO A 455 8.27 -5.66 2.99
N GLN A 456 8.01 -6.91 3.40
CA GLN A 456 6.94 -7.20 4.34
C GLN A 456 7.15 -6.39 5.63
N LEU A 457 6.10 -5.77 6.14
CA LEU A 457 6.08 -5.05 7.40
C LEU A 457 5.73 -6.01 8.54
N SER A 458 6.48 -5.91 9.63
CA SER A 458 6.20 -6.62 10.87
C SER A 458 5.12 -5.86 11.64
N VAL A 459 3.87 -6.29 11.46
CA VAL A 459 2.70 -5.67 12.10
C VAL A 459 2.64 -6.11 13.56
N THR A 460 2.52 -5.15 14.47
CA THR A 460 2.39 -5.41 15.92
C THR A 460 1.31 -4.52 16.50
N LEU A 461 0.43 -5.10 17.33
CA LEU A 461 -0.58 -4.34 18.04
C LEU A 461 0.00 -3.90 19.39
N VAL A 462 -0.03 -2.60 19.66
CA VAL A 462 0.50 -2.03 20.91
C VAL A 462 -0.58 -1.23 21.62
N ASP A 463 -0.52 -1.23 22.95
CA ASP A 463 -1.44 -0.43 23.77
C ASP A 463 -1.20 1.07 23.56
N PHE A 464 -2.29 1.84 23.48
CA PHE A 464 -2.23 3.29 23.26
C PHE A 464 -1.38 4.04 24.29
N SER A 465 -1.46 3.63 25.55
CA SER A 465 -0.70 4.22 26.67
C SER A 465 0.81 4.00 26.56
N THR A 466 1.22 2.89 25.94
CA THR A 466 2.62 2.62 25.60
C THR A 466 3.00 3.39 24.33
N PHE A 467 2.11 3.38 23.32
CA PHE A 467 2.32 4.05 22.04
C PHE A 467 2.54 5.55 22.18
N ILE A 468 1.77 6.26 23.00
CA ILE A 468 1.91 7.71 23.18
C ILE A 468 3.30 8.15 23.66
N ASN A 469 3.98 7.30 24.43
CA ASN A 469 5.29 7.55 25.02
C ASN A 469 6.45 6.97 24.20
N ALA A 470 6.16 6.22 23.15
CA ALA A 470 7.17 5.60 22.29
C ALA A 470 7.99 6.63 21.49
N SER A 471 9.15 6.22 20.99
CA SER A 471 9.95 7.00 20.04
C SER A 471 9.85 6.51 18.60
N TYR A 472 9.12 5.44 18.36
CA TYR A 472 8.95 4.83 17.03
C TYR A 472 7.74 5.40 16.29
N PRO A 473 7.76 5.42 14.94
CA PRO A 473 6.59 5.76 14.14
C PRO A 473 5.52 4.66 14.19
N GLY A 474 4.29 4.98 13.78
CA GLY A 474 3.22 3.99 13.72
C GLY A 474 1.86 4.55 13.34
N VAL A 475 0.84 3.70 13.46
CA VAL A 475 -0.53 3.99 13.04
C VAL A 475 -1.48 3.96 14.23
N VAL A 476 -2.36 4.94 14.30
CA VAL A 476 -3.45 5.04 15.29
C VAL A 476 -4.79 4.98 14.55
N VAL A 477 -5.70 4.11 14.97
CA VAL A 477 -7.03 3.95 14.34
C VAL A 477 -8.14 4.12 15.38
N GLY A 478 -9.23 4.78 14.98
CA GLY A 478 -10.33 5.10 15.89
C GLY A 478 -9.92 6.13 16.94
N ALA A 479 -9.06 7.08 16.56
CA ALA A 479 -8.60 8.13 17.47
C ALA A 479 -9.75 9.06 17.85
N THR A 480 -9.93 9.27 19.14
CA THR A 480 -10.90 10.23 19.70
C THR A 480 -10.30 11.64 19.77
N PRO A 481 -11.11 12.68 20.05
CA PRO A 481 -10.58 14.02 20.32
C PRO A 481 -9.54 14.07 21.45
N ALA A 482 -9.72 13.23 22.49
CA ALA A 482 -8.74 13.12 23.57
C ALA A 482 -7.43 12.48 23.12
N ASP A 483 -7.48 11.49 22.23
CA ASP A 483 -6.30 10.82 21.69
C ASP A 483 -5.47 11.76 20.81
N SER A 484 -6.14 12.55 19.95
CA SER A 484 -5.48 13.57 19.11
C SER A 484 -4.75 14.63 19.96
N GLU A 485 -5.38 15.11 21.05
CA GLU A 485 -4.74 16.04 21.98
C GLU A 485 -3.51 15.39 22.65
N ALA A 486 -3.64 14.14 23.09
CA ALA A 486 -2.58 13.43 23.78
C ALA A 486 -1.35 13.17 22.87
N LEU A 487 -1.59 12.92 21.58
CA LEU A 487 -0.55 12.77 20.55
C LEU A 487 0.02 14.10 20.05
N ALA A 488 -0.60 15.22 20.44
CA ALA A 488 -0.31 16.54 19.93
C ALA A 488 -0.43 16.63 18.38
N SER A 489 -1.48 16.04 17.81
CA SER A 489 -1.78 16.12 16.37
C SER A 489 -2.01 17.56 15.88
N PRO A 490 -1.58 17.96 14.68
CA PRO A 490 -1.91 19.28 14.16
C PRO A 490 -3.42 19.55 14.10
N LEU A 491 -4.22 18.57 13.65
CA LEU A 491 -5.68 18.64 13.72
C LEU A 491 -6.21 18.06 15.03
N ARG A 492 -6.84 18.90 15.86
CA ARG A 492 -7.74 18.42 16.91
C ARG A 492 -9.07 18.05 16.29
N PHE A 493 -9.62 16.90 16.67
CA PHE A 493 -10.98 16.49 16.31
C PHE A 493 -12.05 17.31 17.06
N ALA A 494 -11.94 18.62 16.98
CA ALA A 494 -12.85 19.62 17.51
C ALA A 494 -13.22 20.60 16.36
N PRO A 495 -14.33 21.35 16.45
CA PRO A 495 -14.72 22.29 15.39
C PRO A 495 -13.58 23.24 15.01
N TRP A 496 -13.35 23.47 13.71
CA TRP A 496 -12.21 24.25 13.20
C TRP A 496 -12.52 25.06 11.95
N ARG A 497 -11.59 25.95 11.58
CA ARG A 497 -11.70 26.88 10.43
C ARG A 497 -10.49 26.73 9.49
N SER A 498 -10.74 26.52 8.20
CA SER A 498 -9.71 26.57 7.15
C SER A 498 -9.50 28.01 6.65
N VAL A 499 -8.31 28.34 6.12
CA VAL A 499 -8.09 29.54 5.30
C VAL A 499 -7.35 29.14 4.02
N ASP A 500 -7.91 29.49 2.86
CA ASP A 500 -7.25 29.26 1.57
C ASP A 500 -6.00 30.15 1.36
N SER A 501 -4.99 29.53 0.75
CA SER A 501 -3.66 30.05 0.41
C SER A 501 -3.59 30.96 -0.84
N SER A 502 -4.72 31.43 -1.36
CA SER A 502 -4.78 32.30 -2.57
C SER A 502 -4.93 33.81 -2.30
N GLY A 503 -4.93 34.25 -1.03
CA GLY A 503 -4.92 35.68 -0.68
C GLY A 503 -6.28 36.39 -0.78
N THR A 504 -7.34 35.69 -1.18
CA THR A 504 -8.73 36.10 -0.95
C THR A 504 -9.32 35.20 0.14
N ALA A 505 -9.68 35.81 1.28
CA ALA A 505 -10.17 35.12 2.48
C ALA A 505 -11.44 34.30 2.20
N PHE A 506 -11.26 33.04 1.80
CA PHE A 506 -12.30 32.02 1.82
C PHE A 506 -12.03 31.16 3.05
N SER A 507 -12.90 31.28 4.06
CA SER A 507 -12.85 30.48 5.29
C SER A 507 -13.98 29.46 5.29
N VAL A 508 -13.66 28.17 5.35
CA VAL A 508 -14.67 27.12 5.55
C VAL A 508 -14.59 26.67 7.00
N THR A 509 -15.73 26.75 7.71
CA THR A 509 -15.87 26.20 9.06
C THR A 509 -16.50 24.82 8.92
N VAL A 510 -15.87 23.78 9.48
CA VAL A 510 -16.49 22.45 9.55
C VAL A 510 -17.35 22.41 10.82
N GLU A 511 -18.62 22.77 10.70
CA GLU A 511 -19.63 22.60 11.75
C GLU A 511 -20.35 21.27 11.52
N GLY A 512 -19.85 20.18 12.11
CA GLY A 512 -20.50 18.87 11.99
C GLY A 512 -19.58 17.69 12.27
N PRO A 513 -20.12 16.45 12.23
CA PRO A 513 -19.31 15.24 12.36
C PRO A 513 -18.40 15.09 11.14
N PHE A 514 -17.10 14.88 11.39
CA PHE A 514 -16.13 14.57 10.35
C PHE A 514 -15.18 13.48 10.81
N ALA A 515 -14.56 12.79 9.85
CA ALA A 515 -13.41 11.94 10.07
C ALA A 515 -12.19 12.54 9.37
N ALA A 516 -11.00 12.25 9.89
CA ALA A 516 -9.76 12.61 9.21
C ALA A 516 -8.72 11.51 9.30
N LEU A 517 -7.96 11.38 8.21
CA LEU A 517 -6.72 10.65 8.13
C LEU A 517 -5.60 11.70 8.06
N GLU A 518 -4.69 11.69 9.03
CA GLU A 518 -3.65 12.71 9.19
C GLU A 518 -2.28 12.04 9.34
N ALA A 519 -1.27 12.56 8.63
CA ALA A 519 0.11 12.12 8.70
C ALA A 519 1.00 13.25 9.23
N PHE A 520 1.53 13.13 10.44
CA PHE A 520 2.22 14.23 11.10
C PHE A 520 3.46 13.78 11.86
N THR A 521 4.36 14.73 12.14
CA THR A 521 5.53 14.49 12.98
C THR A 521 5.33 15.09 14.36
N THR A 522 5.47 14.28 15.41
CA THR A 522 5.45 14.74 16.80
C THR A 522 6.64 14.15 17.54
N ARG A 523 7.34 14.94 18.35
CA ARG A 523 8.52 14.48 19.13
C ARG A 523 9.58 13.71 18.29
N GLY A 524 9.74 14.04 17.02
CA GLY A 524 10.71 13.41 16.12
C GLY A 524 10.30 12.05 15.53
N ARG A 525 9.06 11.61 15.71
CA ARG A 525 8.49 10.41 15.07
C ARG A 525 7.34 10.78 14.14
N ASP A 526 7.19 10.05 13.06
CA ASP A 526 6.08 10.20 12.11
C ASP A 526 4.91 9.30 12.51
N LEU A 527 3.70 9.84 12.56
CA LEU A 527 2.47 9.12 12.92
C LEU A 527 1.44 9.25 11.80
N LEU A 528 0.71 8.17 11.56
CA LEU A 528 -0.52 8.19 10.77
C LEU A 528 -1.69 7.96 11.72
N MET A 529 -2.66 8.86 11.72
CA MET A 529 -3.81 8.80 12.62
C MET A 529 -5.10 8.87 11.83
N LEU A 530 -5.95 7.86 12.01
CA LEU A 530 -7.35 7.86 11.57
C LEU A 530 -8.23 8.05 12.79
N GLY A 531 -9.09 9.06 12.75
CA GLY A 531 -10.01 9.36 13.82
C GLY A 531 -11.18 10.22 13.37
N ALA A 532 -12.08 10.50 14.30
CA ALA A 532 -13.26 11.31 14.06
C ALA A 532 -13.63 12.17 15.27
N THR A 533 -14.55 13.12 15.05
CA THR A 533 -15.08 14.01 16.09
C THR A 533 -15.83 13.30 17.21
N ASP A 534 -16.40 12.13 16.91
CA ASP A 534 -17.09 11.25 17.87
C ASP A 534 -17.05 9.80 17.40
N ALA A 535 -17.47 8.86 18.25
CA ALA A 535 -17.51 7.42 17.98
C ALA A 535 -18.90 6.92 17.53
N THR A 536 -19.67 7.73 16.79
CA THR A 536 -20.99 7.34 16.28
C THR A 536 -20.89 6.46 15.02
N THR A 537 -21.99 5.79 14.66
CA THR A 537 -22.05 5.02 13.41
C THR A 537 -21.86 5.89 12.16
N SER A 538 -22.30 7.15 12.20
CA SER A 538 -22.10 8.11 11.11
C SER A 538 -20.63 8.42 10.89
N THR A 539 -19.87 8.74 11.94
CA THR A 539 -18.43 9.02 11.85
C THR A 539 -17.61 7.78 11.54
N GLY A 540 -17.99 6.61 12.08
CA GLY A 540 -17.38 5.33 11.71
C GLY A 540 -17.45 5.04 10.21
N SER A 541 -18.58 5.39 9.56
CA SER A 541 -18.70 5.25 8.09
C SER A 541 -17.79 6.22 7.31
N LEU A 542 -17.48 7.39 7.88
CA LEU A 542 -16.54 8.36 7.31
C LEU A 542 -15.10 7.87 7.47
N GLU A 543 -14.74 7.32 8.63
CA GLU A 543 -13.43 6.69 8.85
C GLU A 543 -13.21 5.53 7.89
N THR A 544 -14.22 4.67 7.69
CA THR A 544 -14.17 3.58 6.71
C THR A 544 -14.01 4.12 5.28
N ARG A 545 -14.62 5.25 4.93
CA ARG A 545 -14.42 5.89 3.62
C ARG A 545 -12.97 6.32 3.43
N LEU A 546 -12.36 6.95 4.43
CA LEU A 546 -10.96 7.40 4.37
C LEU A 546 -9.96 6.24 4.34
N ALA A 547 -10.20 5.19 5.12
CA ALA A 547 -9.40 3.96 5.08
C ALA A 547 -9.50 3.26 3.72
N ASN A 548 -10.70 3.23 3.12
CA ASN A 548 -10.91 2.73 1.77
C ASN A 548 -10.18 3.59 0.72
N ALA A 549 -10.24 4.91 0.83
CA ALA A 549 -9.53 5.82 -0.08
C ALA A 549 -8.01 5.56 -0.07
N ALA A 550 -7.44 5.30 1.12
CA ALA A 550 -6.03 4.94 1.26
C ALA A 550 -5.69 3.56 0.63
N ASN A 551 -6.63 2.63 0.55
CA ASN A 551 -6.42 1.27 0.03
C ASN A 551 -6.93 1.07 -1.42
N ALA A 552 -7.57 2.09 -2.01
CA ALA A 552 -8.28 1.95 -3.29
C ALA A 552 -7.32 1.74 -4.49
N ALA A 553 -7.53 0.68 -5.27
CA ALA A 553 -6.80 0.43 -6.51
C ALA A 553 -7.09 1.54 -7.57
N PRO A 554 -6.17 1.79 -8.53
CA PRO A 554 -4.88 1.10 -8.72
C PRO A 554 -3.72 1.70 -7.90
N PHE A 555 -3.89 2.90 -7.36
CA PHE A 555 -2.79 3.66 -6.78
C PHE A 555 -2.76 3.67 -5.24
N GLY A 556 -3.88 3.40 -4.56
CA GLY A 556 -3.98 3.30 -3.09
C GLY A 556 -3.29 4.45 -2.36
N PHE A 557 -2.42 4.13 -1.42
CA PHE A 557 -1.71 5.10 -0.60
C PHE A 557 -0.87 6.10 -1.42
N PHE A 558 -0.57 5.80 -2.69
CA PHE A 558 0.18 6.69 -3.57
C PHE A 558 -0.62 7.93 -4.02
N VAL A 559 -1.97 7.93 -3.95
CA VAL A 559 -2.79 9.12 -4.31
C VAL A 559 -2.91 10.14 -3.20
N LEU A 560 -2.53 9.78 -1.97
CA LEU A 560 -2.60 10.70 -0.84
C LEU A 560 -1.50 11.75 -0.99
N THR A 561 -1.89 13.02 -0.98
CA THR A 561 -1.01 14.19 -1.09
C THR A 561 -1.18 15.08 0.12
N GLY A 562 -0.15 15.85 0.46
CA GLY A 562 -0.14 16.65 1.69
C GLY A 562 -0.03 15.77 2.94
N ASP A 563 -0.73 16.17 3.99
CA ASP A 563 -0.65 15.54 5.32
C ASP A 563 -2.03 15.32 5.96
N LEU A 564 -3.12 15.73 5.30
CA LEU A 564 -4.47 15.64 5.84
C LEU A 564 -5.49 15.29 4.75
N LEU A 565 -6.32 14.28 5.02
CA LEU A 565 -7.51 13.93 4.24
C LEU A 565 -8.73 13.95 5.16
N VAL A 566 -9.76 14.74 4.80
CA VAL A 566 -10.98 14.93 5.60
C VAL A 566 -12.19 14.39 4.85
N ALA A 567 -13.05 13.64 5.54
CA ALA A 567 -14.33 13.19 5.03
C ALA A 567 -15.49 13.79 5.84
N GLU A 568 -16.47 14.32 5.11
CA GLU A 568 -17.71 14.88 5.65
C GLU A 568 -18.95 14.17 5.06
N PRO A 569 -20.09 14.19 5.76
CA PRO A 569 -21.34 13.66 5.23
C PRO A 569 -21.77 14.36 3.94
N GLY A 570 -21.96 13.59 2.86
CA GLY A 570 -22.47 14.08 1.58
C GLY A 570 -21.51 14.95 0.76
N GLN A 571 -20.23 15.06 1.17
CA GLN A 571 -19.20 15.81 0.44
C GLN A 571 -18.11 14.86 -0.10
N PRO A 572 -17.41 15.24 -1.18
CA PRO A 572 -16.19 14.55 -1.60
C PRO A 572 -15.09 14.73 -0.56
N ASP A 573 -14.17 13.78 -0.52
CA ASP A 573 -13.03 13.83 0.41
C ASP A 573 -12.09 14.99 0.03
N LEU A 574 -11.60 15.71 1.04
CA LEU A 574 -10.81 16.92 0.85
C LEU A 574 -9.37 16.69 1.34
N ALA A 575 -8.41 16.78 0.41
CA ALA A 575 -6.98 16.76 0.72
C ALA A 575 -6.49 18.18 1.04
N LEU A 576 -5.81 18.33 2.17
CA LEU A 576 -5.33 19.61 2.70
C LEU A 576 -3.87 19.48 3.18
N ASN A 577 -3.24 20.63 3.40
CA ASN A 577 -2.03 20.71 4.22
C ASN A 577 -2.39 21.28 5.60
N THR A 578 -1.95 20.67 6.70
CA THR A 578 -2.25 21.12 8.07
C THR A 578 -1.74 22.54 8.32
N SER A 579 -0.70 22.98 7.61
CA SER A 579 -0.21 24.36 7.69
C SER A 579 -1.17 25.41 7.09
N SER A 580 -2.18 24.98 6.33
CA SER A 580 -3.26 25.83 5.80
C SER A 580 -4.45 25.98 6.77
N LEU A 581 -4.40 25.30 7.91
CA LEU A 581 -5.42 25.38 8.95
C LEU A 581 -5.15 26.56 9.88
N VAL A 582 -6.21 27.26 10.31
CA VAL A 582 -6.07 28.23 11.39
C VAL A 582 -5.76 27.47 12.68
N PRO A 583 -4.74 27.88 13.47
CA PRO A 583 -4.44 27.26 14.75
C PRO A 583 -5.70 27.16 15.60
N GLN A 584 -6.06 25.94 16.01
CA GLN A 584 -7.11 25.75 16.99
C GLN A 584 -6.59 26.26 18.33
N ASP A 585 -7.31 27.21 18.94
CA ASP A 585 -7.00 27.65 20.30
C ASP A 585 -6.96 26.42 21.21
N GLN A 586 -5.89 26.28 21.99
CA GLN A 586 -5.87 25.29 23.07
C GLN A 586 -7.08 25.58 23.96
N VAL A 587 -8.09 24.71 23.91
CA VAL A 587 -9.16 24.74 24.90
C VAL A 587 -8.56 24.18 26.18
N THR A 588 -7.74 24.99 26.86
CA THR A 588 -7.48 24.77 28.27
C THR A 588 -8.85 24.78 28.93
N SER A 589 -9.34 23.60 29.29
CA SER A 589 -10.43 23.44 30.26
C SER A 589 -9.93 23.85 31.65
N GLY A 590 -9.22 24.98 31.74
CA GLY A 590 -9.23 25.78 32.94
C GLY A 590 -10.59 26.45 32.93
N VAL A 591 -11.55 25.91 33.69
CA VAL A 591 -12.56 26.78 34.29
C VAL A 591 -11.74 27.94 34.86
N PRO A 592 -11.83 29.17 34.31
CA PRO A 592 -11.01 30.25 34.82
C PRO A 592 -11.39 30.36 36.28
N ILE A 593 -10.48 30.00 37.19
CA ILE A 593 -10.70 30.13 38.63
C ILE A 593 -11.05 31.60 38.80
N PRO A 594 -12.33 31.93 39.05
CA PRO A 594 -12.76 33.31 38.92
C PRO A 594 -11.97 34.13 39.93
N ILE A 595 -11.50 35.31 39.52
CA ILE A 595 -10.56 36.17 40.29
C ILE A 595 -10.96 36.32 41.76
N TRP A 596 -12.25 36.22 42.08
CA TRP A 596 -12.75 36.24 43.46
C TRP A 596 -12.20 35.12 44.36
N ILE A 597 -11.78 33.96 43.83
CA ILE A 597 -11.13 32.89 44.62
C ILE A 597 -9.72 33.32 45.05
N TYR A 598 -8.95 33.99 44.19
CA TYR A 598 -7.65 34.56 44.57
C TYR A 598 -7.81 35.71 45.56
N ILE A 599 -8.85 36.55 45.39
CA ILE A 599 -9.19 37.60 46.35
C ILE A 599 -9.60 36.98 47.70
N ALA A 600 -10.42 35.92 47.69
CA ALA A 600 -10.85 35.23 48.91
C ALA A 600 -9.67 34.56 49.64
N ALA A 601 -8.77 33.91 48.91
CA ALA A 601 -7.55 33.33 49.47
C ALA A 601 -6.62 34.41 50.04
N GLY A 602 -6.45 35.54 49.34
CA GLY A 602 -5.68 36.69 49.81
C GLY A 602 -6.26 37.32 51.08
N VAL A 603 -7.58 37.49 51.14
CA VAL A 603 -8.28 37.98 52.34
C VAL A 603 -8.13 37.00 53.51
N LEU A 604 -8.23 35.69 53.27
CA LEU A 604 -8.08 34.68 54.31
C LEU A 604 -6.67 34.68 54.90
N ILE A 605 -5.64 34.80 54.05
CA ILE A 605 -4.23 34.92 54.48
C ILE A 605 -4.04 36.20 55.30
N LEU A 606 -4.60 37.34 54.85
CA LEU A 606 -4.54 38.60 55.59
C LEU A 606 -5.20 38.50 56.97
N VAL A 607 -6.36 37.83 57.08
CA VAL A 607 -7.03 37.59 58.37
C VAL A 607 -6.16 36.72 59.28
N ILE A 608 -5.54 35.66 58.77
CA ILE A 608 -4.65 34.78 59.55
C ILE A 608 -3.42 35.56 60.05
N VAL A 609 -2.78 36.34 59.17
CA VAL A 609 -1.62 37.17 59.51
C VAL A 609 -2.00 38.23 60.55
N PHE A 610 -3.15 38.89 60.37
CA PHE A 610 -3.63 39.89 61.32
C PHE A 610 -3.94 39.26 62.68
N ARG A 611 -4.53 38.06 62.71
CA ARG A 611 -4.79 37.31 63.95
C ARG A 611 -3.50 36.90 64.66
N LEU A 612 -2.47 36.48 63.92
CA LEU A 612 -1.15 36.15 64.46
C LEU A 612 -0.42 37.38 65.02
N ILE A 613 -0.50 38.53 64.34
CA ILE A 613 0.07 39.79 64.83
C ILE A 613 -0.66 40.26 66.10
N ALA A 614 -1.99 40.19 66.12
CA ALA A 614 -2.80 40.55 67.29
C ALA A 614 -2.47 39.64 68.50
N LEU A 615 -2.31 38.33 68.28
CA LEU A 615 -1.91 37.38 69.32
C LEU A 615 -0.48 37.64 69.83
N ARG A 616 0.47 38.00 68.96
CA ARG A 616 1.83 38.40 69.36
C ARG A 616 1.83 39.69 70.19
N LYS A 617 1.05 40.71 69.78
CA LYS A 617 0.90 41.96 70.56
C LYS A 617 0.23 41.72 71.91
N ARG A 618 -0.74 40.81 72.00
CA ARG A 618 -1.39 40.42 73.26
C ARG A 618 -0.42 39.68 74.20
N LYS A 619 0.42 38.77 73.68
CA LYS A 619 1.50 38.12 74.45
C LYS A 619 2.57 39.11 74.94
N GLN A 620 2.90 40.13 74.15
CA GLN A 620 3.85 41.17 74.58
C GLN A 620 3.26 42.06 75.69
N ARG A 621 1.97 42.44 75.61
CA ARG A 621 1.29 43.19 76.68
C ARG A 621 1.14 42.42 77.99
N ILE A 622 0.99 41.10 77.93
CA ILE A 622 0.95 40.24 79.12
C ILE A 622 2.36 40.08 79.72
N LYS A 623 3.41 39.99 78.90
CA LYS A 623 4.81 39.98 79.40
C LYS A 623 5.25 41.31 80.01
N SER A 624 4.74 42.45 79.53
CA SER A 624 5.02 43.77 80.12
C SER A 624 4.17 44.10 81.35
N GLY A 625 3.14 43.32 81.66
CA GLY A 625 2.31 43.49 82.86
C GLY A 625 2.68 42.58 84.04
N ILE A 626 3.68 41.71 83.88
CA ILE A 626 4.21 40.84 84.95
C ILE A 626 5.59 41.35 85.46
N ALA A 627 6.05 42.48 84.93
CA ALA A 627 7.28 43.18 85.36
C ALA A 627 6.98 44.58 85.92
N SER A 628 5.89 44.70 86.69
CA SER A 628 5.61 45.84 87.57
C SER A 628 5.00 45.34 88.87
#